data_AF-A0A6B1FG95-F1
#
_entry.id   AF-A0A6B1FG95-F1
#
_cell.length_a   1.000
_cell.length_b   1.000
_cell.length_c   1.000
_cell.angle_alpha   90.00
_cell.angle_beta   90.00
_cell.angle_gamma   90.00
#
_symmetry.space_group_name_H-M   'P 1'
#
loop_
_entity.id
_entity.type
_entity.pdbx_description
1 polymer ?
#
loop_
_entity_poly.entity_id
_entity_poly.type
_entity_poly.pdbx_seq_one_letter_code
_entity_poly.pdbx_strand_id
1 'polypeptide(L)' 'MEKLSTRDIFVRGSILGAIITVPSVSTFLILWYLTGEMVMPAIVAAAVHFATMILAYKLAKRIFVKQTDDNR' A
#
# COMPACT_ATOMS: atom_id res chain seq x y z
N MET A 1 -17.28 -17.85 11.45
CA MET A 1 -16.43 -16.76 10.92
C MET A 1 -17.12 -15.47 11.33
N GLU A 2 -16.51 -14.67 12.20
CA GLU A 2 -17.08 -13.38 12.58
C GLU A 2 -17.13 -12.50 11.32
N LYS A 3 -18.31 -11.94 11.02
CA LYS A 3 -18.52 -11.15 9.80
C LYS A 3 -17.85 -9.80 10.01
N LEU A 4 -16.82 -9.50 9.22
CA LEU A 4 -16.15 -8.20 9.27
C LEU A 4 -17.17 -7.08 9.03
N SER A 5 -17.16 -6.08 9.91
CA SER A 5 -17.98 -4.89 9.72
C SER A 5 -17.52 -4.12 8.48
N THR A 6 -18.44 -3.46 7.78
CA THR A 6 -18.11 -2.57 6.64
C THR A 6 -17.05 -1.54 7.05
N ARG A 7 -17.09 -1.06 8.29
CA ARG A 7 -16.10 -0.14 8.86
C ARG A 7 -14.70 -0.77 8.92
N ASP A 8 -14.61 -2.04 9.32
CA ASP A 8 -13.33 -2.74 9.41
C ASP A 8 -12.73 -2.96 8.02
N ILE A 9 -13.54 -3.36 7.05
CA ILE A 9 -13.09 -3.52 5.66
C ILE A 9 -12.55 -2.20 5.12
N PHE A 10 -13.27 -1.10 5.36
CA PHE A 10 -12.88 0.23 4.91
C PHE A 10 -11.55 0.69 5.52
N VAL A 11 -11.41 0.58 6.85
CA VAL A 11 -10.18 1.00 7.55
C VAL A 11 -8.98 0.16 7.09
N ARG A 12 -9.14 -1.17 7.06
CA ARG A 12 -8.07 -2.10 6.67
C ARG A 12 -7.64 -1.91 5.21
N GLY A 13 -8.61 -1.73 4.31
CA GLY A 13 -8.37 -1.43 2.90
C GLY A 13 -7.68 -0.08 2.70
N SER A 14 -8.08 0.94 3.46
CA SER A 14 -7.48 2.28 3.40
C SER A 14 -6.01 2.28 3.86
N ILE A 15 -5.69 1.54 4.92
CA ILE A 15 -4.31 1.38 5.41
C ILE A 15 -3.44 0.73 4.33
N LEU A 16 -3.93 -0.36 3.70
CA LEU A 16 -3.20 -1.02 2.61
C LEU A 16 -3.02 -0.10 1.40
N GLY A 17 -4.08 0.60 1.01
CA GLY A 17 -4.04 1.59 -0.07
C GLY A 17 -3.00 2.67 0.20
N ALA A 18 -2.97 3.23 1.41
CA ALA A 18 -1.98 4.24 1.80
C ALA A 18 -0.54 3.71 1.71
N ILE A 19 -0.28 2.49 2.17
CA ILE A 19 1.06 1.85 2.11
C ILE A 19 1.55 1.69 0.66
N ILE A 20 0.65 1.51 -0.29
CA ILE A 20 0.99 1.33 -1.72
C ILE A 20 1.09 2.69 -2.42
N THR A 21 0.09 3.54 -2.24
CA THR A 21 -0.06 4.80 -2.97
C THR A 21 0.89 5.88 -2.46
N VAL A 22 1.08 6.04 -1.15
CA VAL A 22 1.93 7.11 -0.60
C VAL A 22 3.37 7.01 -1.12
N PRO A 23 4.05 5.84 -1.07
CA PRO A 23 5.41 5.74 -1.57
C PRO A 23 5.50 5.93 -3.08
N SER A 24 4.60 5.31 -3.86
CA SER A 24 4.63 5.40 -5.33
C SER A 24 4.40 6.83 -5.83
N VAL A 25 3.41 7.53 -5.29
CA VAL A 25 3.15 8.94 -5.62
C VAL A 25 4.29 9.84 -5.13
N SER A 26 4.80 9.62 -3.91
CA SER A 26 5.92 10.43 -3.40
C SER A 26 7.17 10.26 -4.27
N THR A 27 7.52 9.04 -4.67
CA THR A 27 8.64 8.77 -5.58
C THR A 27 8.43 9.48 -6.92
N PHE A 28 7.24 9.41 -7.50
CA PHE A 28 6.93 10.11 -8.75
C PHE A 28 7.15 11.62 -8.61
N LEU A 29 6.52 12.24 -7.61
CA LEU A 29 6.55 13.69 -7.42
C LEU A 29 7.96 14.20 -7.12
N ILE A 30 8.72 13.50 -6.27
CA ILE A 30 10.10 13.86 -5.95
C ILE A 30 10.98 13.78 -7.19
N LEU A 31 10.92 12.67 -7.93
CA LEU A 31 11.76 12.51 -9.12
C LEU A 31 11.36 13.48 -10.22
N TRP A 32 10.06 13.69 -10.45
CA TRP A 32 9.59 14.67 -11.44
C TRP A 32 10.03 16.09 -11.08
N TYR A 33 9.96 16.49 -9.81
CA TYR A 33 10.45 17.78 -9.34
C TYR A 33 11.95 17.97 -9.60
N LEU A 34 12.75 16.90 -9.46
CA LEU A 34 14.20 16.94 -9.64
C LEU A 34 14.64 16.86 -11.11
N THR A 35 13.97 16.04 -11.92
CA THR A 35 14.38 15.77 -13.31
C THR A 35 13.70 16.66 -14.34
N GLY A 36 12.54 17.24 -14.02
CA GLY A 36 11.71 18.00 -14.95
C GLY A 36 11.01 17.15 -16.03
N GLU A 37 11.31 15.86 -16.13
CA GLU A 37 10.72 14.94 -17.11
C GLU A 37 9.73 13.98 -16.46
N MET A 38 8.66 13.61 -17.17
CA MET A 38 7.59 12.77 -16.61
C MET A 38 7.79 11.26 -16.82
N VAL A 39 8.45 10.86 -17.91
CA VAL A 39 8.50 9.44 -18.33
C VAL A 39 9.35 8.59 -17.37
N MET A 40 10.59 9.00 -17.09
CA MET A 40 11.47 8.26 -16.20
C MET A 40 10.91 8.15 -14.77
N PRO A 41 10.44 9.23 -14.12
CA PRO A 41 9.75 9.15 -12.83
C PRO A 41 8.54 8.23 -12.82
N ALA A 42 7.74 8.20 -13.90
CA ALA A 42 6.57 7.33 -13.99
C ALA A 42 6.97 5.85 -14.00
N ILE A 43 8.01 5.48 -14.75
CA ILE A 43 8.54 4.10 -14.78
C ILE A 43 9.04 3.69 -13.39
N VAL A 44 9.82 4.56 -12.74
CA VAL A 44 10.35 4.29 -11.39
C VAL A 44 9.22 4.18 -10.37
N ALA A 45 8.25 5.09 -10.40
CA ALA A 45 7.09 5.06 -9.52
C ALA A 45 6.23 3.81 -9.71
N ALA A 46 6.07 3.34 -10.96
CA ALA A 46 5.39 2.08 -11.25
C ALA A 46 6.13 0.89 -10.63
N ALA A 47 7.46 0.84 -10.75
CA ALA A 47 8.27 -0.20 -10.09
C ALA A 47 8.11 -0.17 -8.56
N VAL A 48 8.13 1.03 -7.95
CA VAL A 48 7.89 1.21 -6.51
C VAL A 48 6.47 0.78 -6.11
N HIS A 49 5.47 1.04 -6.94
CA HIS A 49 4.09 0.61 -6.70
C HIS A 49 4.00 -0.92 -6.60
N PHE A 50 4.59 -1.66 -7.54
CA PHE A 50 4.59 -3.13 -7.48
C PHE A 50 5.41 -3.68 -6.30
N ALA A 51 6.54 -3.06 -5.98
CA ALA A 51 7.33 -3.45 -4.81
C ALA A 51 6.54 -3.26 -3.51
N THR A 52 5.85 -2.13 -3.37
CA THR A 52 5.01 -1.84 -2.20
C THR A 52 3.77 -2.72 -2.15
N MET A 53 3.18 -3.15 -3.27
CA MET A 53 2.12 -4.17 -3.28
C MET A 53 2.58 -5.49 -2.66
N ILE A 54 3.80 -5.95 -2.98
CA ILE A 54 4.37 -7.17 -2.41
C ILE A 54 4.54 -7.02 -0.88
N LEU A 55 5.02 -5.86 -0.43
CA LEU A 55 5.16 -5.56 1.00
C LEU A 55 3.79 -5.44 1.70
N ALA A 56 2.83 -4.78 1.07
CA ALA A 56 1.47 -4.63 1.56
C ALA A 56 0.79 -5.99 1.74
N TYR A 57 1.01 -6.94 0.82
CA TYR A 57 0.51 -8.31 0.98
C TYR A 57 1.11 -9.03 2.22
N LYS A 58 2.43 -8.90 2.44
CA LYS A 58 3.09 -9.46 3.62
C LYS A 58 2.57 -8.83 4.91
N LEU A 59 2.38 -7.51 4.93
CA LEU A 59 1.81 -6.78 6.05
C LEU A 59 0.34 -7.14 6.29
N ALA A 60 -0.45 -7.28 5.22
CA ALA A 60 -1.84 -7.72 5.28
C ALA A 60 -1.96 -9.06 5.99
N LYS A 61 -1.13 -10.05 5.60
CA LYS A 61 -1.08 -11.34 6.30
C LYS A 61 -0.75 -11.16 7.77
N ARG A 62 0.28 -10.39 8.11
CA ARG A 62 0.74 -10.24 9.50
C ARG A 62 -0.27 -9.52 10.39
N ILE A 63 -0.93 -8.48 9.90
CA ILE A 63 -1.87 -7.66 10.67
C ILE A 63 -3.24 -8.34 10.73
N PHE A 64 -3.76 -8.84 9.61
CA PHE A 64 -5.14 -9.31 9.53
C PHE A 64 -5.31 -10.79 9.86
N VAL A 65 -4.31 -11.65 9.60
CA VAL A 65 -4.40 -13.08 9.96
C VAL A 65 -4.10 -13.28 11.44
N LYS A 66 -3.11 -12.57 12.00
CA LYS A 66 -2.74 -12.72 13.42
C LYS A 66 -3.84 -12.24 14.38
N GLN A 67 -4.59 -11.19 14.02
CA GLN A 67 -5.72 -10.73 14.83
C GLN A 67 -6.93 -11.69 14.84
N THR A 68 -6.97 -12.69 13.96
CA THR A 68 -8.03 -13.70 13.97
C THR A 68 -7.76 -14.81 15.01
N ASP A 69 -6.50 -14.96 15.44
CA ASP A 69 -6.08 -15.97 16.42
C ASP A 69 -6.03 -15.43 17.85
N ASP A 70 -5.77 -14.12 18.01
CA ASP A 70 -5.66 -13.44 19.32
C ASP A 70 -7.03 -13.04 19.93
N ASN A 71 -8.09 -13.03 19.12
CA ASN A 71 -9.46 -12.71 19.56
C ASN A 71 -10.35 -13.96 19.71
N ARG A 72 -9.75 -15.13 19.94
CA ARG A 72 -10.43 -16.42 20.08
C ARG A 72 -10.23 -17.03 21.46
#